data_AF-A0A1H9WL58-F1
#
_entry.id   AF-A0A1H9WL58-F1
#
_cell.length_a   1.000
_cell.length_b   1.000
_cell.length_c   1.000
_cell.angle_alpha   90.00
_cell.angle_beta   90.00
_cell.angle_gamma   90.00
#
_symmetry.space_group_name_H-M   'P 1'
#
loop_
_entity.id
_entity.type
_entity.pdbx_description
1 polymer ?
#
loop_
_entity_poly.entity_id
_entity_poly.type
_entity_poly.pdbx_seq_one_letter_code
_entity_poly.pdbx_strand_id
1 'polypeptide(L)'
;MKINIYYGGRGIVDDPSLYVINRMTDVLKELNVEVQRFNLFDQKSAITALPGTLKDADGIILSSTVEWYGIGGYLMEFLDACWLYGDKDKIGRMYMMPVIMSTTYGEREGVTSLETAWEILGGLPCDGVCGYIADTSLFDSNQDYIRLIEKKAENFYRTISQKIPALPASNQVVKQKVSLTKSVDLTPQESEQLSKYVSDDRYVQTQKADIQELSSLFRDKLKNDERTSTSEDYLDTFKKHYRPDNKVQGTYAITVTDRPGMKTMLLAIRDSLVTQVIASETSDIDVALSMTKDSLDEIVTGRMTFQRAFMAGNMKMKGDFKLLRGLDQIFVFG
;
A
#
# COMPACT_ATOMS: atom_id res chain seq x y z
N MET A 1 -19.31 -22.64 -19.17
CA MET A 1 -18.01 -22.03 -19.51
C MET A 1 -17.76 -20.93 -18.50
N LYS A 2 -16.54 -20.82 -17.97
CA LYS A 2 -16.15 -19.81 -16.99
C LYS A 2 -15.03 -18.92 -17.51
N ILE A 3 -15.20 -17.61 -17.40
CA ILE A 3 -14.20 -16.61 -17.78
C ILE A 3 -13.85 -15.75 -16.57
N ASN A 4 -12.57 -15.69 -16.23
CA ASN A 4 -12.09 -14.79 -15.18
C ASN A 4 -11.58 -13.48 -15.81
N ILE A 5 -11.93 -12.34 -15.22
CA ILE A 5 -11.42 -11.03 -15.63
C ILE A 5 -10.48 -10.52 -14.54
N TYR A 6 -9.21 -10.29 -14.85
CA TYR A 6 -8.26 -9.65 -13.95
C TYR A 6 -8.06 -8.21 -14.39
N TYR A 7 -8.61 -7.28 -13.61
CA TYR A 7 -8.59 -5.86 -13.90
C TYR A 7 -7.53 -5.16 -13.04
N GLY A 8 -6.49 -4.66 -13.70
CA GLY A 8 -5.32 -4.00 -13.12
C GLY A 8 -5.40 -2.48 -13.08
N GLY A 9 -6.53 -1.88 -13.50
CA GLY A 9 -6.74 -0.44 -13.37
C GLY A 9 -7.03 -0.01 -11.92
N ARG A 10 -7.28 1.28 -11.72
CA ARG A 10 -7.42 1.89 -10.38
C ARG A 10 -8.85 1.90 -9.83
N GLY A 11 -9.84 1.47 -10.63
CA GLY A 11 -11.24 1.48 -10.24
C GLY A 11 -11.85 2.88 -10.14
N ILE A 12 -11.28 3.85 -10.88
CA ILE A 12 -11.78 5.22 -10.92
C ILE A 12 -13.03 5.26 -11.80
N VAL A 13 -13.95 6.17 -11.46
CA VAL A 13 -15.07 6.53 -12.33
C VAL A 13 -14.51 6.99 -13.69
N ASP A 14 -15.15 6.60 -14.78
CA ASP A 14 -14.72 6.91 -16.16
C ASP A 14 -13.42 6.22 -16.62
N ASP A 15 -13.07 5.07 -16.02
CA ASP A 15 -12.00 4.23 -16.58
C ASP A 15 -12.46 3.54 -17.89
N PRO A 16 -11.78 3.76 -19.03
CA PRO A 16 -12.21 3.23 -20.32
C PRO A 16 -12.09 1.71 -20.42
N SER A 17 -11.07 1.09 -19.81
CA SER A 17 -10.96 -0.37 -19.79
C SER A 17 -12.05 -0.99 -18.93
N LEU A 18 -12.41 -0.36 -17.81
CA LEU A 18 -13.52 -0.78 -16.96
C LEU A 18 -14.85 -0.74 -17.72
N TYR A 19 -15.09 0.31 -18.51
CA TYR A 19 -16.26 0.38 -19.41
C TYR A 19 -16.28 -0.82 -20.38
N VAL A 20 -15.17 -1.07 -21.06
CA VAL A 20 -15.06 -2.16 -22.05
C VAL A 20 -15.35 -3.51 -21.38
N ILE A 21 -14.67 -3.85 -20.28
CA ILE A 21 -14.88 -5.17 -19.64
C ILE A 21 -16.28 -5.31 -19.03
N ASN A 22 -16.93 -4.22 -18.61
CA ASN A 22 -18.33 -4.27 -18.18
C ASN A 22 -19.23 -4.64 -19.37
N ARG A 23 -19.07 -3.97 -20.52
CA ARG A 23 -19.86 -4.30 -21.71
C ARG A 23 -19.61 -5.74 -22.18
N MET A 24 -18.36 -6.19 -22.18
CA MET A 24 -18.03 -7.58 -22.51
C MET A 24 -18.64 -8.56 -21.51
N THR A 25 -18.68 -8.21 -20.23
CA THR A 25 -19.32 -9.05 -19.19
C THR A 25 -20.81 -9.23 -19.46
N ASP A 26 -21.51 -8.17 -19.88
CA ASP A 26 -22.94 -8.26 -20.22
C ASP A 26 -23.17 -9.24 -21.38
N VAL A 27 -22.42 -9.09 -22.48
CA VAL A 27 -22.50 -9.99 -23.65
C VAL A 27 -22.19 -11.44 -23.27
N LEU A 28 -21.13 -11.66 -22.48
CA LEU A 28 -20.75 -13.00 -22.05
C LEU A 28 -21.84 -13.64 -21.15
N LYS A 29 -22.47 -12.85 -20.28
CA LYS A 29 -23.59 -13.32 -19.44
C LYS A 29 -24.82 -13.67 -20.28
N GLU A 30 -25.14 -12.89 -21.31
CA GLU A 30 -26.21 -13.21 -22.26
C GLU A 30 -25.97 -14.55 -22.97
N LEU A 31 -24.70 -14.91 -23.20
CA LEU A 31 -24.26 -16.20 -23.75
C LEU A 31 -24.16 -17.33 -22.69
N ASN A 32 -24.70 -17.14 -21.48
CA ASN A 32 -24.65 -18.08 -20.35
C ASN A 32 -23.22 -18.45 -19.90
N VAL A 33 -22.28 -17.50 -19.98
CA VAL A 33 -20.93 -17.64 -19.43
C VAL A 33 -20.90 -17.18 -17.98
N GLU A 34 -20.29 -17.97 -17.11
CA GLU A 34 -19.97 -17.52 -15.76
C GLU A 34 -18.77 -16.56 -15.83
N VAL A 35 -18.99 -15.28 -15.50
CA VAL A 35 -17.93 -14.27 -15.51
C VAL A 35 -17.59 -13.89 -14.07
N GLN A 36 -16.33 -14.09 -13.67
CA GLN A 36 -15.82 -13.70 -12.36
C GLN A 36 -14.75 -12.60 -12.51
N ARG A 37 -15.03 -11.40 -11.99
CA ARG A 37 -14.07 -10.30 -12.02
C ARG A 37 -13.26 -10.21 -10.73
N PHE A 38 -11.95 -10.08 -10.88
CA PHE A 38 -10.97 -9.79 -9.84
C PHE A 38 -10.41 -8.39 -10.08
N ASN A 39 -10.83 -7.45 -9.23
CA ASN A 39 -10.23 -6.13 -9.14
C ASN A 39 -8.91 -6.25 -8.40
N LEU A 40 -7.78 -6.15 -9.10
CA LEU A 40 -6.47 -6.40 -8.47
C LEU A 40 -6.14 -5.34 -7.40
N PHE A 41 -6.64 -4.11 -7.57
CA PHE A 41 -6.50 -3.06 -6.57
C PHE A 41 -7.23 -3.34 -5.25
N ASP A 42 -8.26 -4.20 -5.24
CA ASP A 42 -8.95 -4.64 -4.01
C ASP A 42 -8.21 -5.82 -3.36
N GLN A 43 -7.41 -6.56 -4.12
CA GLN A 43 -6.76 -7.80 -3.70
C GLN A 43 -5.25 -7.69 -3.52
N LYS A 44 -4.71 -6.49 -3.27
CA LYS A 44 -3.27 -6.19 -3.26
C LYS A 44 -2.42 -7.22 -2.49
N SER A 45 -2.83 -7.62 -1.30
CA SER A 45 -2.10 -8.59 -0.47
C SER A 45 -2.34 -10.06 -0.84
N ALA A 46 -3.29 -10.33 -1.73
CA ALA A 46 -3.72 -11.67 -2.14
C ALA A 46 -3.46 -11.96 -3.62
N ILE A 47 -2.84 -11.03 -4.38
CA ILE A 47 -2.54 -11.22 -5.81
C ILE A 47 -1.73 -12.50 -6.04
N THR A 48 -0.82 -12.84 -5.13
CA THR A 48 0.00 -14.06 -5.19
C THR A 48 -0.80 -15.36 -5.12
N ALA A 49 -2.02 -15.33 -4.55
CA ALA A 49 -2.91 -16.49 -4.47
C ALA A 49 -3.88 -16.60 -5.66
N LEU A 50 -4.07 -15.53 -6.44
CA LEU A 50 -4.98 -15.49 -7.58
C LEU A 50 -4.69 -16.51 -8.69
N PRO A 51 -3.45 -16.96 -8.96
CA PRO A 51 -3.22 -18.03 -9.93
C PRO A 51 -4.01 -19.31 -9.62
N GLY A 52 -4.37 -19.56 -8.36
CA GLY A 52 -5.23 -20.68 -7.97
C GLY A 52 -6.63 -20.63 -8.61
N THR A 53 -7.13 -19.42 -8.91
CA THR A 53 -8.45 -19.20 -9.53
C THR A 53 -8.49 -19.60 -11.01
N LEU A 54 -7.32 -19.79 -11.65
CA LEU A 54 -7.22 -20.23 -13.04
C LEU A 54 -7.69 -21.68 -13.22
N LYS A 55 -7.64 -22.51 -12.19
CA LYS A 55 -8.01 -23.95 -12.26
C LYS A 55 -9.42 -24.15 -12.82
N ASP A 56 -10.35 -23.30 -12.39
CA ASP A 56 -11.77 -23.39 -12.73
C ASP A 56 -12.16 -22.56 -13.96
N ALA A 57 -11.22 -21.82 -14.55
CA ALA A 57 -11.49 -20.97 -15.72
C ALA A 57 -11.21 -21.70 -17.04
N ASP A 58 -12.03 -21.42 -18.05
CA ASP A 58 -11.84 -21.86 -19.45
C ASP A 58 -11.11 -20.80 -20.28
N GLY A 59 -11.20 -19.54 -19.88
CA GLY A 59 -10.47 -18.42 -20.48
C GLY A 59 -10.36 -17.25 -19.51
N ILE A 60 -9.51 -16.29 -19.85
CA ILE A 60 -9.29 -15.11 -19.03
C ILE A 60 -9.27 -13.83 -19.86
N ILE A 61 -9.63 -12.72 -19.23
CA ILE A 61 -9.44 -11.37 -19.77
C ILE A 61 -8.46 -10.65 -18.85
N LEU A 62 -7.36 -10.15 -19.42
CA LEU A 62 -6.41 -9.30 -18.72
C LEU A 62 -6.67 -7.86 -19.15
N SER A 63 -7.01 -6.98 -18.20
CA SER A 63 -7.43 -5.63 -18.53
C SER A 63 -6.77 -4.55 -17.69
N SER A 64 -6.39 -3.45 -18.32
CA SER A 64 -5.81 -2.28 -17.64
C SER A 64 -5.96 -1.01 -18.49
N THR A 65 -5.92 0.15 -17.87
CA THR A 65 -5.84 1.45 -18.56
C THR A 65 -4.43 1.99 -18.43
N VAL A 66 -3.78 2.28 -19.56
CA VAL A 66 -2.47 2.92 -19.59
C VAL A 66 -2.63 4.42 -19.38
N GLU A 67 -2.14 4.89 -18.24
CA GLU A 67 -2.21 6.32 -17.87
C GLU A 67 -0.86 7.02 -18.05
N TRP A 68 0.23 6.30 -17.81
CA TRP A 68 1.60 6.81 -17.97
C TRP A 68 2.46 5.88 -18.82
N TYR A 69 2.84 4.71 -18.29
CA TYR A 69 3.70 3.77 -18.98
C TYR A 69 3.42 2.33 -18.55
N GLY A 70 3.22 1.46 -19.53
CA GLY A 70 2.98 0.04 -19.32
C GLY A 70 1.59 -0.28 -18.72
N ILE A 71 1.38 -1.56 -18.45
CA ILE A 71 0.07 -2.15 -18.12
C ILE A 71 -0.32 -2.04 -16.64
N GLY A 72 0.47 -1.35 -15.82
CA GLY A 72 0.23 -1.16 -14.38
C GLY A 72 0.83 -2.27 -13.50
N GLY A 73 1.21 -1.89 -12.27
CA GLY A 73 1.97 -2.75 -11.37
C GLY A 73 1.20 -3.98 -10.87
N TYR A 74 -0.09 -3.86 -10.59
CA TYR A 74 -0.88 -4.99 -10.10
C TYR A 74 -1.04 -6.10 -11.15
N LEU A 75 -1.17 -5.74 -12.42
CA LEU A 75 -1.28 -6.73 -13.49
C LEU A 75 0.07 -7.43 -13.74
N MET A 76 1.18 -6.68 -13.63
CA MET A 76 2.53 -7.27 -13.63
C MET A 76 2.73 -8.24 -12.46
N GLU A 77 2.35 -7.83 -11.24
CA GLU A 77 2.44 -8.69 -10.05
C GLU A 77 1.60 -9.97 -10.20
N PHE A 78 0.41 -9.87 -10.82
CA PHE A 78 -0.40 -11.04 -11.13
C PHE A 78 0.29 -11.98 -12.15
N LEU A 79 0.94 -11.44 -13.18
CA LEU A 79 1.69 -12.23 -14.16
C LEU A 79 2.92 -12.90 -13.53
N ASP A 80 3.63 -12.21 -12.63
CA ASP A 80 4.73 -12.77 -11.85
C ASP A 80 4.23 -13.89 -10.93
N ALA A 81 3.08 -13.71 -10.29
CA ALA A 81 2.44 -14.76 -9.51
C ALA A 81 2.05 -15.96 -10.39
N CYS A 82 1.53 -15.73 -11.60
CA CYS A 82 1.27 -16.80 -12.56
C CYS A 82 2.55 -17.51 -12.97
N TRP A 83 3.67 -16.78 -13.12
CA TRP A 83 4.99 -17.35 -13.40
C TRP A 83 5.47 -18.28 -12.29
N LEU A 84 5.39 -17.84 -11.03
CA LEU A 84 5.92 -18.56 -9.88
C LEU A 84 5.00 -19.69 -9.40
N TYR A 85 3.70 -19.45 -9.35
CA TYR A 85 2.72 -20.32 -8.66
C TYR A 85 1.64 -20.88 -9.58
N GLY A 86 1.54 -20.39 -10.82
CA GLY A 86 0.54 -20.84 -11.78
C GLY A 86 0.83 -22.24 -12.32
N ASP A 87 -0.21 -23.06 -12.40
CA ASP A 87 -0.19 -24.37 -13.05
C ASP A 87 0.04 -24.21 -14.57
N LYS A 88 1.22 -24.62 -15.04
CA LYS A 88 1.62 -24.43 -16.45
C LYS A 88 0.85 -25.30 -17.42
N ASP A 89 0.40 -26.47 -16.99
CA ASP A 89 -0.40 -27.35 -17.85
C ASP A 89 -1.79 -26.76 -18.07
N LYS A 90 -2.37 -26.18 -17.01
CA LYS A 90 -3.63 -25.45 -17.10
C LYS A 90 -3.49 -24.18 -17.95
N ILE A 91 -2.45 -23.37 -17.70
CA ILE A 91 -2.19 -22.15 -18.49
C ILE A 91 -1.95 -22.48 -19.96
N GLY A 92 -1.25 -23.60 -20.26
CA GLY A 92 -0.94 -24.04 -21.62
C GLY A 92 -2.15 -24.28 -22.53
N ARG A 93 -3.35 -24.41 -21.95
CA ARG A 93 -4.61 -24.62 -22.65
C ARG A 93 -5.57 -23.44 -22.51
N MET A 94 -5.11 -22.34 -21.92
CA MET A 94 -5.95 -21.23 -21.52
C MET A 94 -5.89 -20.08 -22.51
N TYR A 95 -7.06 -19.71 -23.01
CA TYR A 95 -7.24 -18.54 -23.86
C TYR A 95 -7.21 -17.27 -23.03
N MET A 96 -6.43 -16.28 -23.46
CA MET A 96 -6.34 -14.97 -22.83
C MET A 96 -6.63 -13.88 -23.85
N MET A 97 -7.55 -12.99 -23.53
CA MET A 97 -7.81 -11.80 -24.33
C MET A 97 -7.32 -10.55 -23.60
N PRO A 98 -6.42 -9.74 -24.19
CA PRO A 98 -6.01 -8.48 -23.61
C PRO A 98 -7.04 -7.39 -23.89
N VAL A 99 -7.35 -6.56 -22.88
CA VAL A 99 -8.21 -5.38 -23.01
C VAL A 99 -7.47 -4.18 -22.44
N ILE A 100 -6.82 -3.42 -23.31
CA ILE A 100 -5.96 -2.30 -22.92
C ILE A 100 -6.44 -1.00 -23.56
N MET A 101 -6.87 -0.07 -22.72
CA MET A 101 -7.22 1.27 -23.15
C MET A 101 -6.13 2.27 -22.72
N SER A 102 -6.11 3.45 -23.31
CA SER A 102 -5.25 4.56 -22.86
C SER A 102 -6.03 5.88 -22.83
N THR A 103 -5.66 6.75 -21.91
CA THR A 103 -6.12 8.16 -21.89
C THR A 103 -5.05 9.09 -22.46
N THR A 104 -3.86 8.57 -22.75
CA THR A 104 -2.71 9.30 -23.29
C THR A 104 -2.12 8.58 -24.51
N TYR A 105 -1.38 7.49 -24.28
CA TYR A 105 -0.69 6.66 -25.27
C TYR A 105 -0.27 5.32 -24.63
N GLY A 106 0.12 4.34 -25.43
CA GLY A 106 0.83 3.14 -24.97
C GLY A 106 -0.02 1.87 -24.90
N GLU A 107 -1.27 1.94 -25.36
CA GLU A 107 -2.19 0.81 -25.35
C GLU A 107 -1.70 -0.34 -26.24
N ARG A 108 -1.06 -0.03 -27.37
CA ARG A 108 -0.51 -1.04 -28.29
C ARG A 108 0.66 -1.81 -27.69
N GLU A 109 1.56 -1.09 -27.03
CA GLU A 109 2.66 -1.69 -26.27
C GLU A 109 2.10 -2.52 -25.10
N GLY A 110 1.03 -2.05 -24.46
CA GLY A 110 0.36 -2.79 -23.40
C GLY A 110 -0.23 -4.12 -23.87
N VAL A 111 -0.92 -4.14 -25.01
CA VAL A 111 -1.41 -5.39 -25.63
C VAL A 111 -0.25 -6.33 -25.92
N THR A 112 0.77 -5.84 -26.64
CA THR A 112 1.96 -6.64 -26.99
C THR A 112 2.62 -7.21 -25.74
N SER A 113 2.72 -6.43 -24.66
CA SER A 113 3.30 -6.85 -23.39
C SER A 113 2.49 -7.98 -22.74
N LEU A 114 1.15 -7.90 -22.75
CA LEU A 114 0.29 -8.94 -22.19
C LEU A 114 0.32 -10.23 -23.01
N GLU A 115 0.25 -10.12 -24.33
CA GLU A 115 0.33 -11.27 -25.23
C GLU A 115 1.67 -11.98 -25.05
N THR A 116 2.77 -11.23 -25.09
CA THR A 116 4.12 -11.78 -24.90
C THR A 116 4.26 -12.47 -23.55
N ALA A 117 3.79 -11.84 -22.46
CA ALA A 117 3.88 -12.42 -21.12
C ALA A 117 3.07 -13.72 -21.02
N TRP A 118 1.85 -13.74 -21.58
CA TRP A 118 0.99 -14.91 -21.55
C TRP A 118 1.53 -16.05 -22.43
N GLU A 119 2.09 -15.73 -23.58
CA GLU A 119 2.79 -16.69 -24.44
C GLU A 119 3.98 -17.32 -23.72
N ILE A 120 4.80 -16.51 -23.03
CA ILE A 120 5.93 -16.99 -22.22
C ILE A 120 5.47 -17.92 -21.09
N LEU A 121 4.30 -17.66 -20.51
CA LEU A 121 3.68 -18.56 -19.54
C LEU A 121 3.19 -19.87 -20.17
N GLY A 122 3.03 -19.91 -21.49
CA GLY A 122 2.62 -21.06 -22.30
C GLY A 122 1.19 -20.97 -22.81
N GLY A 123 0.44 -19.92 -22.47
CA GLY A 123 -0.96 -19.80 -22.79
C GLY A 123 -1.26 -19.33 -24.22
N LEU A 124 -2.54 -19.20 -24.53
CA LEU A 124 -3.06 -18.94 -25.88
C LEU A 124 -3.60 -17.50 -25.98
N PRO A 125 -2.78 -16.51 -26.40
CA PRO A 125 -3.29 -15.16 -26.61
C PRO A 125 -4.35 -15.14 -27.73
N CYS A 126 -5.36 -14.32 -27.55
CA CYS A 126 -6.46 -14.09 -28.47
C CYS A 126 -6.48 -12.63 -28.90
N ASP A 127 -7.13 -12.38 -30.04
CA ASP A 127 -7.37 -11.03 -30.53
C ASP A 127 -8.11 -10.17 -29.50
N GLY A 128 -7.43 -9.14 -28.99
CA GLY A 128 -7.89 -8.29 -27.90
C GLY A 128 -8.66 -7.04 -28.31
N VAL A 129 -8.88 -6.16 -27.34
CA VAL A 129 -9.40 -4.81 -27.53
C VAL A 129 -8.32 -3.82 -27.12
N CYS A 130 -8.02 -2.85 -27.99
CA CYS A 130 -7.22 -1.70 -27.62
C CYS A 130 -7.70 -0.43 -28.28
N GLY A 131 -7.54 0.68 -27.57
CA GLY A 131 -7.90 2.00 -28.09
C GLY A 131 -7.57 3.14 -27.14
N TYR A 132 -7.45 4.32 -27.73
CA TYR A 132 -7.35 5.58 -27.03
C TYR A 132 -8.75 6.15 -26.78
N ILE A 133 -9.10 6.40 -25.52
CA ILE A 133 -10.36 7.02 -25.12
C ILE A 133 -10.04 8.05 -24.03
N ALA A 134 -10.12 9.33 -24.39
CA ALA A 134 -9.90 10.44 -23.47
C ALA A 134 -11.06 10.61 -22.48
N ASP A 135 -12.28 10.27 -22.91
CA ASP A 135 -13.52 10.41 -22.15
C ASP A 135 -14.47 9.26 -22.52
N THR A 136 -14.97 8.55 -21.52
CA THR A 136 -15.90 7.42 -21.68
C THR A 136 -17.23 7.81 -22.31
N SER A 137 -17.63 9.08 -22.28
CA SER A 137 -18.82 9.59 -22.99
C SER A 137 -18.80 9.33 -24.51
N LEU A 138 -17.61 9.09 -25.08
CA LEU A 138 -17.42 8.67 -26.47
C LEU A 138 -18.06 7.31 -26.76
N PHE A 139 -18.14 6.42 -25.78
CA PHE A 139 -18.82 5.14 -25.97
C PHE A 139 -20.33 5.30 -26.04
N ASP A 140 -20.92 6.15 -25.20
CA ASP A 140 -22.37 6.38 -25.19
C ASP A 140 -22.85 7.05 -26.49
N SER A 141 -22.01 7.93 -27.04
CA SER A 141 -22.28 8.67 -28.26
C SER A 141 -21.97 7.90 -29.54
N ASN A 142 -21.25 6.76 -29.47
CA ASN A 142 -20.81 6.00 -30.64
C ASN A 142 -21.19 4.50 -30.57
N GLN A 143 -22.32 4.18 -31.20
CA GLN A 143 -22.85 2.82 -31.30
C GLN A 143 -21.90 1.83 -32.01
N ASP A 144 -21.05 2.29 -32.92
CA ASP A 144 -20.15 1.39 -33.65
C ASP A 144 -19.00 0.90 -32.74
N TYR A 145 -18.59 1.69 -31.75
CA TYR A 145 -17.64 1.24 -30.73
C TYR A 145 -18.23 0.18 -29.82
N ILE A 146 -19.49 0.34 -29.43
CA ILE A 146 -20.22 -0.67 -28.65
C ILE A 146 -20.30 -1.98 -29.44
N ARG A 147 -20.72 -1.94 -30.71
CA ARG A 147 -20.77 -3.12 -31.59
C ARG A 147 -19.41 -3.79 -31.77
N LEU A 148 -18.33 -3.01 -31.82
CA LEU A 148 -16.97 -3.55 -31.91
C LEU A 148 -16.61 -4.37 -30.66
N ILE A 149 -16.90 -3.83 -29.47
CA ILE A 149 -16.65 -4.51 -28.19
C ILE A 149 -17.47 -5.79 -28.08
N GLU A 150 -18.75 -5.74 -28.45
CA GLU A 150 -19.65 -6.90 -28.46
C GLU A 150 -19.13 -8.00 -29.38
N LYS A 151 -18.78 -7.64 -30.61
CA LYS A 151 -18.23 -8.58 -31.59
C LYS A 151 -16.93 -9.23 -31.10
N LYS A 152 -16.08 -8.48 -30.39
CA LYS A 152 -14.86 -9.01 -29.77
C LYS A 152 -15.19 -10.01 -28.65
N ALA A 153 -16.17 -9.72 -27.81
CA ALA A 153 -16.62 -10.64 -26.76
C ALA A 153 -17.20 -11.94 -27.33
N GLU A 154 -18.06 -11.85 -28.34
CA GLU A 154 -18.63 -13.01 -29.04
C GLU A 154 -17.56 -13.86 -29.72
N ASN A 155 -16.59 -13.21 -30.38
CA ASN A 155 -15.47 -13.90 -31.00
C ASN A 155 -14.63 -14.64 -29.96
N PHE A 156 -14.36 -14.02 -28.81
CA PHE A 156 -13.63 -14.67 -27.71
C PHE A 156 -14.39 -15.88 -27.15
N TYR A 157 -15.69 -15.74 -26.91
CA TYR A 157 -16.57 -16.85 -26.56
C TYR A 157 -16.46 -18.00 -27.57
N ARG A 158 -16.54 -17.68 -28.87
CA ARG A 158 -16.47 -18.68 -29.95
C ARG A 158 -15.12 -19.39 -29.97
N THR A 159 -14.02 -18.66 -29.79
CA THR A 159 -12.67 -19.20 -29.74
C THR A 159 -12.52 -20.25 -28.62
N ILE A 160 -13.01 -19.94 -27.42
CA ILE A 160 -12.94 -20.86 -26.27
C ILE A 160 -13.87 -22.06 -26.48
N SER A 161 -15.14 -21.81 -26.81
CA SER A 161 -16.17 -22.86 -26.94
C SER A 161 -15.85 -23.87 -28.04
N GLN A 162 -15.26 -23.42 -29.15
CA GLN A 162 -14.84 -24.27 -30.26
C GLN A 162 -13.41 -24.81 -30.11
N LYS A 163 -12.68 -24.39 -29.06
CA LYS A 163 -11.27 -24.75 -28.82
C LYS A 163 -10.40 -24.50 -30.06
N ILE A 164 -10.54 -23.30 -30.64
CA ILE A 164 -9.80 -22.92 -31.86
C ILE A 164 -8.29 -23.01 -31.54
N PRO A 165 -7.50 -23.76 -32.31
CA PRO A 165 -6.06 -23.90 -32.04
C PRO A 165 -5.31 -22.59 -32.34
N ALA A 166 -4.30 -22.30 -31.53
CA ALA A 166 -3.33 -21.25 -31.83
C ALA A 166 -2.10 -21.83 -32.55
N LEU A 167 -1.49 -21.03 -33.41
CA LEU A 167 -0.19 -21.37 -33.99
C LEU A 167 0.91 -21.21 -32.92
N PRO A 168 1.97 -22.03 -32.96
CA PRO A 168 3.04 -21.92 -31.98
C PRO A 168 3.82 -20.61 -32.17
N ALA A 169 4.04 -19.89 -31.07
CA ALA A 169 4.83 -18.66 -31.06
C ALA A 169 6.33 -18.97 -30.90
N SER A 170 7.20 -18.13 -31.47
CA SER A 170 8.65 -18.36 -31.47
C SER A 170 9.24 -18.37 -30.06
N ASN A 171 8.76 -17.49 -29.18
CA ASN A 171 9.11 -17.42 -27.76
C ASN A 171 8.73 -18.70 -26.98
N GLN A 172 7.59 -19.32 -27.30
CA GLN A 172 7.16 -20.60 -26.72
C GLN A 172 8.11 -21.74 -27.11
N VAL A 173 8.52 -21.77 -28.39
CA VAL A 173 9.43 -22.81 -28.90
C VAL A 173 10.84 -22.66 -28.32
N VAL A 174 11.32 -21.43 -28.12
CA VAL A 174 12.62 -21.18 -27.48
C VAL A 174 12.61 -21.64 -26.02
N LYS A 175 11.52 -21.40 -25.28
CA LYS A 175 11.37 -21.90 -23.89
C LYS A 175 11.48 -23.43 -23.83
N GLN A 176 10.80 -24.16 -24.72
CA GLN A 176 10.91 -25.62 -24.80
C GLN A 176 12.35 -26.12 -25.05
N LYS A 177 13.20 -25.32 -25.71
CA LYS A 177 14.57 -25.69 -26.07
C LYS A 177 15.63 -25.20 -25.08
N VAL A 178 15.38 -24.11 -24.34
CA VAL A 178 16.38 -23.39 -23.53
C VAL A 178 16.05 -23.39 -22.04
N SER A 179 14.80 -23.66 -21.63
CA SER A 179 14.43 -23.68 -20.21
C SER A 179 14.99 -24.92 -19.49
N LEU A 180 16.26 -24.80 -19.09
CA LEU A 180 16.84 -25.40 -17.88
C LEU A 180 16.43 -24.59 -16.64
N THR A 181 15.17 -24.16 -16.54
CA THR A 181 14.63 -23.92 -15.20
C THR A 181 14.60 -25.30 -14.57
N LYS A 182 15.40 -25.53 -13.52
CA LYS A 182 15.17 -26.64 -12.60
C LYS A 182 13.72 -26.51 -12.15
N SER A 183 12.80 -27.21 -12.82
CA SER A 183 11.58 -27.62 -12.17
C SER A 183 12.09 -28.41 -10.98
N VAL A 184 11.85 -27.89 -9.78
CA VAL A 184 11.86 -28.79 -8.64
C VAL A 184 10.65 -29.67 -8.91
N ASP A 185 10.87 -30.80 -9.59
CA ASP A 185 9.88 -31.83 -9.77
C ASP A 185 9.63 -32.43 -8.39
N LEU A 186 8.85 -31.71 -7.58
CA LEU A 186 8.43 -32.18 -6.28
C LEU A 186 7.54 -33.39 -6.52
N THR A 187 7.96 -34.52 -5.98
CA THR A 187 7.16 -35.74 -5.95
C THR A 187 5.80 -35.45 -5.28
N PRO A 188 4.74 -36.24 -5.54
CA PRO A 188 3.44 -36.06 -4.87
C PRO A 188 3.54 -36.01 -3.34
N GLN A 189 4.53 -36.70 -2.77
CA GLN A 189 4.87 -36.67 -1.34
C GLN A 189 5.50 -35.33 -0.90
N GLU A 190 6.36 -34.72 -1.72
CA GLU A 190 6.93 -33.39 -1.44
C GLU A 190 5.93 -32.26 -1.66
N SER A 191 5.01 -32.41 -2.62
CA SER A 191 3.88 -31.50 -2.84
C SER A 191 2.85 -31.60 -1.70
N GLU A 192 2.57 -32.80 -1.18
CA GLU A 192 1.76 -32.97 0.04
C GLU A 192 2.46 -32.46 1.29
N GLN A 193 3.79 -32.57 1.40
CA GLN A 193 4.55 -31.98 2.50
C GLN A 193 4.50 -30.45 2.45
N LEU A 194 4.67 -29.83 1.28
CA LEU A 194 4.49 -28.38 1.10
C LEU A 194 3.05 -27.93 1.34
N SER A 195 2.07 -28.72 0.91
CA SER A 195 0.65 -28.48 1.22
C SER A 195 0.38 -28.60 2.72
N LYS A 196 1.05 -29.52 3.43
CA LYS A 196 1.05 -29.60 4.90
C LYS A 196 1.76 -28.41 5.54
N TYR A 197 2.81 -27.84 4.97
CA TYR A 197 3.44 -26.61 5.49
C TYR A 197 2.61 -25.34 5.24
N VAL A 198 1.78 -25.34 4.19
CA VAL A 198 0.81 -24.25 3.90
C VAL A 198 -0.51 -24.45 4.68
N SER A 199 -0.84 -25.69 5.03
CA SER A 199 -2.06 -26.08 5.77
C SER A 199 -1.78 -26.47 7.22
N ASP A 200 -0.57 -26.24 7.74
CA ASP A 200 -0.32 -26.49 9.15
C ASP A 200 -0.96 -25.33 9.90
N ASP A 201 -2.23 -25.53 10.27
CA ASP A 201 -2.88 -24.70 11.27
C ASP A 201 -2.00 -24.64 12.52
N ARG A 202 -1.11 -25.61 12.80
CA ARG A 202 -0.09 -25.43 13.84
C ARG A 202 1.02 -24.46 13.46
N TYR A 203 1.53 -24.39 12.23
CA TYR A 203 2.55 -23.39 11.88
C TYR A 203 1.94 -21.99 11.76
N VAL A 204 0.70 -21.87 11.30
CA VAL A 204 -0.06 -20.60 11.30
C VAL A 204 -0.53 -20.25 12.72
N GLN A 205 -0.90 -21.22 13.56
CA GLN A 205 -1.20 -20.98 14.98
C GLN A 205 0.05 -20.75 15.80
N THR A 206 1.20 -21.34 15.47
CA THR A 206 2.49 -21.07 16.11
C THR A 206 3.01 -19.75 15.62
N GLN A 207 2.90 -19.38 14.33
CA GLN A 207 3.15 -18.01 13.89
C GLN A 207 2.13 -17.02 14.41
N LYS A 208 0.85 -17.35 14.60
CA LYS A 208 -0.13 -16.45 15.22
C LYS A 208 0.08 -16.35 16.72
N ALA A 209 0.50 -17.41 17.39
CA ALA A 209 0.85 -17.44 18.80
C ALA A 209 2.18 -16.73 19.03
N ASP A 210 3.17 -16.93 18.16
CA ASP A 210 4.44 -16.21 18.11
C ASP A 210 4.24 -14.77 17.66
N ILE A 211 3.31 -14.46 16.74
CA ILE A 211 2.94 -13.09 16.39
C ILE A 211 2.15 -12.50 17.55
N GLN A 212 1.31 -13.24 18.26
CA GLN A 212 0.63 -12.75 19.46
C GLN A 212 1.60 -12.60 20.63
N GLU A 213 2.59 -13.47 20.76
CA GLU A 213 3.63 -13.48 21.79
C GLU A 213 4.61 -12.37 21.47
N LEU A 214 5.10 -12.25 20.24
CA LEU A 214 5.85 -11.10 19.72
C LEU A 214 5.03 -9.83 19.76
N SER A 215 3.71 -9.84 19.54
CA SER A 215 2.84 -8.66 19.66
C SER A 215 2.50 -8.35 21.12
N SER A 216 2.64 -9.31 22.03
CA SER A 216 2.52 -9.15 23.48
C SER A 216 3.84 -8.73 24.09
N LEU A 217 4.98 -9.19 23.54
CA LEU A 217 6.35 -8.76 23.78
C LEU A 217 6.60 -7.42 23.11
N PHE A 218 5.98 -7.11 21.98
CA PHE A 218 5.97 -5.78 21.36
C PHE A 218 4.96 -4.91 22.06
N ARG A 219 3.81 -5.40 22.58
CA ARG A 219 2.96 -4.59 23.46
C ARG A 219 3.59 -4.36 24.82
N ASP A 220 4.34 -5.31 25.36
CA ASP A 220 5.07 -5.18 26.61
C ASP A 220 6.37 -4.42 26.38
N LYS A 221 7.02 -4.54 25.22
CA LYS A 221 8.12 -3.66 24.80
C LYS A 221 7.64 -2.31 24.34
N LEU A 222 6.41 -2.11 23.83
CA LEU A 222 5.79 -0.80 23.54
C LEU A 222 5.14 -0.21 24.79
N LYS A 223 4.76 -1.01 25.77
CA LYS A 223 4.47 -0.56 27.13
C LYS A 223 5.75 -0.27 27.92
N ASN A 224 6.88 -0.89 27.57
CA ASN A 224 8.21 -0.56 28.09
C ASN A 224 8.95 0.48 27.23
N ASP A 225 8.52 0.75 25.99
CA ASP A 225 8.98 1.82 25.07
C ASP A 225 8.01 3.00 25.04
N GLU A 226 6.86 2.89 25.71
CA GLU A 226 6.55 3.88 26.73
C GLU A 226 7.61 3.76 27.84
N ARG A 227 8.84 4.18 27.51
CA ARG A 227 9.38 5.26 28.32
C ARG A 227 8.31 6.34 28.21
N THR A 228 7.36 6.32 29.15
CA THR A 228 6.84 7.55 29.70
C THR A 228 8.07 8.40 29.87
N SER A 229 8.36 9.27 28.89
CA SER A 229 9.24 10.41 29.06
C SER A 229 8.59 11.12 30.22
N THR A 230 9.02 10.75 31.41
CA THR A 230 8.38 11.21 32.63
C THR A 230 8.75 12.67 32.71
N SER A 231 8.00 13.49 33.45
CA SER A 231 8.38 14.88 33.66
C SER A 231 9.87 14.99 34.07
N GLU A 232 10.39 14.00 34.80
CA GLU A 232 11.80 13.87 35.19
C GLU A 232 12.79 13.70 34.01
N ASP A 233 12.45 12.94 32.97
CA ASP A 233 13.34 12.72 31.81
C ASP A 233 13.52 14.01 30.99
N TYR A 234 12.44 14.78 30.85
CA TYR A 234 12.50 16.10 30.22
C TYR A 234 13.32 17.05 31.08
N LEU A 235 13.11 17.08 32.41
CA LEU A 235 13.90 17.93 33.31
C LEU A 235 15.40 17.63 33.21
N ASP A 236 15.81 16.36 33.11
CA ASP A 236 17.21 16.00 32.91
C ASP A 236 17.75 16.45 31.55
N THR A 237 16.90 16.46 30.53
CA THR A 237 17.27 16.99 29.22
C THR A 237 17.42 18.52 29.24
N PHE A 238 16.55 19.23 29.96
CA PHE A 238 16.69 20.66 30.22
C PHE A 238 18.01 20.96 30.97
N LYS A 239 18.35 20.20 32.01
CA LYS A 239 19.62 20.37 32.74
C LYS A 239 20.84 20.22 31.84
N LYS A 240 20.84 19.21 30.95
CA LYS A 240 21.98 18.94 30.04
C LYS A 240 22.24 20.05 29.03
N HIS A 241 21.19 20.74 28.59
CA HIS A 241 21.26 21.75 27.53
C HIS A 241 21.17 23.19 28.05
N TYR A 242 21.17 23.36 29.37
CA TYR A 242 21.16 24.66 30.01
C TYR A 242 22.52 25.36 29.91
N ARG A 243 22.50 26.59 29.41
CA ARG A 243 23.63 27.53 29.40
C ARG A 243 23.26 28.76 30.22
N PRO A 244 24.00 29.06 31.30
CA PRO A 244 23.67 30.19 32.16
C PRO A 244 23.86 31.51 31.40
N ASP A 245 22.85 32.38 31.48
CA ASP A 245 22.92 33.78 31.05
C ASP A 245 22.37 34.67 32.16
N ASN A 246 23.20 35.56 32.70
CA ASN A 246 22.85 36.47 33.79
C ASN A 246 21.73 37.46 33.43
N LYS A 247 21.33 37.52 32.17
CA LYS A 247 20.25 38.41 31.68
C LYS A 247 18.86 37.78 31.75
N VAL A 248 18.76 36.47 31.98
CA VAL A 248 17.48 35.75 32.02
C VAL A 248 17.28 35.17 33.42
N GLN A 249 16.34 35.73 34.17
CA GLN A 249 15.91 35.23 35.48
C GLN A 249 14.39 35.13 35.50
N GLY A 250 13.86 34.03 36.00
CA GLY A 250 12.42 33.80 36.05
C GLY A 250 12.04 32.36 36.36
N THR A 251 10.78 32.15 36.72
CA THR A 251 10.20 30.86 37.04
C THR A 251 9.18 30.45 35.97
N TYR A 252 9.42 29.30 35.35
CA TYR A 252 8.65 28.80 34.22
C TYR A 252 7.96 27.49 34.58
N ALA A 253 6.68 27.36 34.24
CA ALA A 253 5.94 26.12 34.41
C ALA A 253 5.51 25.56 33.04
N ILE A 254 5.84 24.30 32.76
CA ILE A 254 5.50 23.64 31.50
C ILE A 254 4.51 22.51 31.79
N THR A 255 3.33 22.60 31.17
CA THR A 255 2.25 21.59 31.28
C THR A 255 1.98 20.96 29.91
N VAL A 256 1.93 19.64 29.87
CA VAL A 256 1.64 18.87 28.66
C VAL A 256 0.15 18.50 28.64
N THR A 257 -0.57 19.03 27.66
CA THR A 257 -2.05 19.08 27.65
C THR A 257 -2.73 17.80 27.17
N ASP A 258 -2.05 17.03 26.32
CA ASP A 258 -2.51 15.77 25.72
C ASP A 258 -2.11 14.53 26.54
N ARG A 259 -1.36 14.71 27.64
CA ARG A 259 -1.00 13.65 28.60
C ARG A 259 -1.34 14.06 30.04
N PRO A 260 -2.60 13.87 30.49
CA PRO A 260 -3.05 14.28 31.83
C PRO A 260 -2.35 13.54 33.00
N GLY A 261 -1.66 12.42 32.73
CA GLY A 261 -0.83 11.72 33.72
C GLY A 261 0.56 12.34 33.94
N MET A 262 0.96 13.34 33.13
CA MET A 262 2.25 14.00 33.23
C MET A 262 2.17 15.20 34.17
N LYS A 263 2.99 15.20 35.22
CA LYS A 263 3.04 16.30 36.19
C LYS A 263 3.69 17.54 35.58
N THR A 264 3.25 18.72 35.99
CA THR A 264 3.82 20.01 35.53
C THR A 264 5.29 20.13 35.92
N MET A 265 6.12 20.55 34.97
CA MET A 265 7.54 20.78 35.17
C MET A 265 7.78 22.24 35.53
N LEU A 266 8.52 22.49 36.60
CA LEU A 266 8.93 23.83 37.00
C LEU A 266 10.42 24.01 36.74
N LEU A 267 10.78 25.09 36.05
CA LEU A 267 12.14 25.52 35.78
C LEU A 267 12.32 26.90 36.44
N ALA A 268 13.08 26.97 37.51
CA ALA A 268 13.43 28.23 38.16
C ALA A 268 14.86 28.61 37.77
N ILE A 269 15.02 29.76 37.13
CA ILE A 269 16.30 30.29 36.67
C ILE A 269 16.63 31.52 37.52
N ARG A 270 17.63 31.39 38.39
CA ARG A 270 18.18 32.47 39.23
C ARG A 270 19.68 32.57 38.98
N ASP A 271 20.51 32.13 39.94
CA ASP A 271 21.97 32.00 39.77
C ASP A 271 22.36 30.65 39.13
N SER A 272 21.48 29.66 39.23
CA SER A 272 21.59 28.34 38.60
C SER A 272 20.21 27.83 38.22
N LEU A 273 20.16 26.81 37.34
CA LEU A 273 18.90 26.15 36.97
C LEU A 273 18.47 25.19 38.08
N VAL A 274 17.30 25.45 38.66
CA VAL A 274 16.62 24.54 39.57
C VAL A 274 15.40 23.96 38.87
N THR A 275 15.34 22.64 38.74
CA THR A 275 14.23 21.94 38.07
C THR A 275 13.48 21.07 39.08
N GLN A 276 12.16 21.14 39.09
CA GLN A 276 11.34 20.27 39.95
C GLN A 276 10.03 19.90 39.28
N VAL A 277 9.45 18.77 39.68
CA VAL A 277 8.13 18.33 39.24
C VAL A 277 7.11 18.71 40.30
N ILE A 278 6.04 19.43 39.92
CA ILE A 278 5.00 19.89 40.84
C ILE A 278 3.64 19.28 40.48
N ALA A 279 2.82 19.00 41.49
CA ALA A 279 1.49 18.40 41.33
C ALA A 279 0.34 19.43 41.27
N SER A 280 0.60 20.70 41.63
CA SER A 280 -0.39 21.79 41.63
C SER A 280 0.27 23.14 41.44
N GLU A 281 -0.50 24.13 40.98
CA GLU A 281 -0.09 25.51 40.71
C GLU A 281 0.60 26.14 41.93
N THR A 282 1.92 26.33 41.86
CA THR A 282 2.66 27.19 42.79
C THR A 282 2.34 28.65 42.47
N SER A 283 2.14 29.46 43.50
CA SER A 283 1.66 30.85 43.40
C SER A 283 2.68 31.89 42.91
N ASP A 284 3.83 31.46 42.36
CA ASP A 284 4.95 32.33 41.99
C ASP A 284 5.58 31.86 40.66
N ILE A 285 4.78 31.87 39.59
CA ILE A 285 5.19 31.48 38.23
C ILE A 285 5.15 32.71 37.32
N ASP A 286 6.29 33.10 36.76
CA ASP A 286 6.41 34.26 35.87
C ASP A 286 5.89 33.95 34.46
N VAL A 287 6.05 32.69 34.01
CA VAL A 287 5.59 32.21 32.70
C VAL A 287 5.06 30.79 32.79
N ALA A 288 3.77 30.60 32.49
CA ALA A 288 3.14 29.30 32.34
C ALA A 288 2.96 28.94 30.86
N LEU A 289 3.44 27.76 30.48
CA LEU A 289 3.42 27.20 29.13
C LEU A 289 2.53 25.97 29.10
N SER A 290 1.72 25.86 28.05
CA SER A 290 0.86 24.71 27.79
C SER A 290 0.98 24.28 26.34
N MET A 291 1.38 23.04 26.09
CA MET A 291 1.60 22.49 24.74
C MET A 291 1.28 20.99 24.68
N THR A 292 1.31 20.39 23.49
CA THR A 292 1.23 18.93 23.33
C THR A 292 2.59 18.27 23.55
N LYS A 293 2.62 16.96 23.80
CA LYS A 293 3.86 16.21 23.93
C LYS A 293 4.72 16.34 22.68
N ASP A 294 4.10 16.18 21.50
CA ASP A 294 4.81 16.27 20.22
C ASP A 294 5.49 17.65 20.05
N SER A 295 4.83 18.73 20.48
CA SER A 295 5.41 20.08 20.43
C SER A 295 6.59 20.23 21.39
N LEU A 296 6.52 19.62 22.57
CA LEU A 296 7.62 19.61 23.53
C LEU A 296 8.81 18.79 23.00
N ASP A 297 8.55 17.65 22.38
CA ASP A 297 9.57 16.78 21.77
C ASP A 297 10.28 17.51 20.62
N GLU A 298 9.56 18.23 19.75
CA GLU A 298 10.16 19.04 18.69
C GLU A 298 11.06 20.16 19.22
N ILE A 299 10.70 20.77 20.37
CA ILE A 299 11.52 21.80 21.01
C ILE A 299 12.79 21.21 21.62
N VAL A 300 12.65 20.13 22.40
CA VAL A 300 13.78 19.49 23.11
C VAL A 300 14.74 18.78 22.15
N THR A 301 14.28 18.39 20.96
CA THR A 301 15.12 17.85 19.87
C THR A 301 15.73 18.94 18.96
N GLY A 302 15.47 20.23 19.22
CA GLY A 302 16.04 21.35 18.47
C GLY A 302 15.41 21.63 17.10
N ARG A 303 14.34 20.91 16.74
CA ARG A 303 13.60 21.13 15.48
C ARG A 303 12.68 22.36 15.53
N MET A 304 12.32 22.78 16.74
CA MET A 304 11.46 23.92 17.04
C MET A 304 12.07 24.76 18.17
N THR A 305 11.65 26.02 18.30
CA THR A 305 12.00 26.88 19.45
C THR A 305 10.74 27.29 20.20
N PHE A 306 10.86 27.69 21.47
CA PHE A 306 9.72 28.14 22.28
C PHE A 306 9.02 29.34 21.62
N GLN A 307 9.77 30.31 21.09
CA GLN A 307 9.20 31.45 20.39
C GLN A 307 8.41 31.02 19.14
N ARG A 308 8.98 30.13 18.31
CA ARG A 308 8.33 29.67 17.08
C ARG A 308 7.09 28.82 17.37
N ALA A 309 7.14 27.96 18.38
CA ALA A 309 5.99 27.17 18.80
C ALA A 309 4.83 28.03 19.28
N PHE A 310 5.12 29.13 19.98
CA PHE A 310 4.09 30.11 20.37
C PHE A 310 3.51 30.85 19.16
N MET A 311 4.36 31.37 18.26
CA MET A 311 3.91 32.11 17.08
C MET A 311 3.08 31.25 16.10
N ALA A 312 3.37 29.95 16.02
CA ALA A 312 2.63 29.00 15.19
C ALA A 312 1.28 28.58 15.81
N GLY A 313 1.00 28.93 17.07
CA GLY A 313 -0.21 28.53 17.80
C GLY A 313 -0.15 27.14 18.42
N ASN A 314 0.99 26.44 18.34
CA ASN A 314 1.19 25.09 18.88
C ASN A 314 1.44 25.07 20.40
N MET A 315 1.74 26.24 20.98
CA MET A 315 1.95 26.44 22.41
C MET A 315 1.16 27.66 22.91
N LYS A 316 0.52 27.54 24.06
CA LYS A 316 -0.12 28.65 24.78
C LYS A 316 0.79 29.13 25.91
N MET A 317 0.82 30.44 26.14
CA MET A 317 1.61 31.08 27.18
C MET A 317 0.73 32.02 28.01
N LYS A 318 0.94 32.05 29.32
CA LYS A 318 0.38 33.04 30.25
C LYS A 318 1.51 33.56 31.14
N GLY A 319 1.80 34.87 31.09
CA GLY A 319 2.93 35.47 31.83
C GLY A 319 3.67 36.54 31.02
N ASP A 320 4.89 36.88 31.42
CA ASP A 320 5.71 37.87 30.72
C ASP A 320 6.33 37.31 29.42
N PHE A 321 5.91 37.88 28.28
CA PHE A 321 6.38 37.50 26.96
C PHE A 321 7.89 37.74 26.75
N LYS A 322 8.50 38.72 27.43
CA LYS A 322 9.95 38.97 27.32
C LYS A 322 10.76 37.80 27.89
N LEU A 323 10.27 37.18 28.96
CA LEU A 323 10.90 36.04 29.60
C LEU A 323 10.79 34.76 28.77
N LEU A 324 9.74 34.60 27.94
CA LEU A 324 9.62 33.49 26.99
C LEU A 324 10.79 33.46 25.99
N ARG A 325 11.16 34.62 25.45
CA ARG A 325 12.29 34.73 24.50
C ARG A 325 13.63 34.36 25.14
N GLY A 326 13.74 34.53 26.45
CA GLY A 326 14.92 34.12 27.22
C GLY A 326 15.13 32.60 27.25
N LEU A 327 14.06 31.79 27.17
CA LEU A 327 14.16 30.32 27.17
C LEU A 327 14.96 29.80 25.97
N ASP A 328 14.75 30.38 24.79
CA ASP A 328 15.47 30.02 23.56
C ASP A 328 16.96 30.43 23.61
N GLN A 329 17.36 31.33 24.53
CA GLN A 329 18.75 31.76 24.70
C GLN A 329 19.52 30.89 25.68
N ILE A 330 18.86 30.44 26.74
CA ILE A 330 19.48 29.65 27.82
C ILE A 330 19.38 28.14 27.58
N PHE A 331 18.46 27.67 26.74
CA PHE A 331 18.37 26.26 26.37
C PHE A 331 18.73 26.06 24.90
N VAL A 332 19.91 25.50 24.66
CA VAL A 332 20.42 25.21 23.31
C VAL A 332 20.17 23.73 23.01
N PHE A 333 18.99 23.44 22.48
CA PHE A 333 18.64 22.12 21.96
C PHE A 333 19.08 22.04 20.49
N GLY A 334 20.08 21.22 20.19
CA GLY A 334 20.67 21.11 18.85
C GLY A 334 22.10 20.57 18.85
#